data_AF-A0A842XI67-F1
#
_entry.id   AF-A0A842XI67-F1
#
_cell.length_a   1.000
_cell.length_b   1.000
_cell.length_c   1.000
_cell.angle_alpha   90.00
_cell.angle_beta   90.00
_cell.angle_gamma   90.00
#
_symmetry.space_group_name_H-M   'P 1'
#
loop_
_entity.id
_entity.type
_entity.pdbx_description
1 polymer ?
#
loop_
_entity_poly.entity_id
_entity_poly.type
_entity_poly.pdbx_seq_one_letter_code
_entity_poly.pdbx_strand_id
1 'polypeptide(L)'
;MDEDGGAVNLGGDVIGTYIHGIFDNDAFRKAFMNHLRLKKGRSPVSARASMDEGETRIGIDWDREYNKLAAIVRSNVDMNKLYEIVNGT
;
A
#
# COMPACT_ATOMS: atom_id res chain seq x y z
N MET A 1 24.17 -23.41 4.82
CA MET A 1 23.13 -23.08 3.84
C MET A 1 22.11 -22.32 4.66
N ASP A 2 22.17 -21.00 4.60
CA ASP A 2 21.33 -20.15 5.45
C ASP A 2 19.90 -20.20 4.87
N GLU A 3 19.06 -21.04 5.47
CA GLU A 3 17.77 -21.49 4.91
C GLU A 3 16.55 -20.64 5.29
N ASP A 4 16.71 -19.49 5.96
CA ASP A 4 15.56 -18.71 6.42
C ASP A 4 15.44 -17.38 5.65
N GLY A 5 14.56 -17.32 4.65
CA GLY A 5 14.23 -16.12 3.86
C GLY A 5 13.52 -14.99 4.65
N GLY A 6 13.57 -15.04 5.98
CA GLY A 6 13.00 -14.07 6.90
C GLY A 6 13.06 -14.53 8.36
N ALA A 7 12.66 -13.66 9.28
CA ALA A 7 12.59 -13.92 10.72
C ALA A 7 11.37 -13.24 11.34
N VAL A 8 10.80 -13.83 12.40
CA VAL A 8 9.70 -13.26 13.17
C VAL A 8 10.02 -13.33 14.66
N ASN A 9 9.73 -12.28 15.42
CA ASN A 9 9.85 -12.36 16.88
C ASN A 9 8.69 -13.17 17.49
N LEU A 10 8.86 -13.66 18.73
CA LEU A 10 7.81 -14.40 19.45
C LEU A 10 6.49 -13.62 19.58
N GLY A 11 6.56 -12.28 19.56
CA GLY A 11 5.40 -11.39 19.63
C GLY A 11 4.61 -11.27 18.32
N GLY A 12 5.13 -11.79 17.21
CA GLY A 12 4.53 -11.70 15.87
C GLY A 12 4.36 -10.28 15.35
N ASP A 13 5.06 -9.29 15.93
CA ASP A 13 4.94 -7.87 15.62
C ASP A 13 6.23 -7.25 15.08
N VAL A 14 7.31 -8.04 15.03
CA VAL A 14 8.55 -7.69 14.35
C VAL A 14 8.83 -8.79 13.32
N ILE A 15 8.89 -8.41 12.04
CA ILE A 15 9.09 -9.29 10.90
C ILE A 15 10.25 -8.75 10.06
N GLY A 16 11.25 -9.59 9.77
CA GLY A 16 12.28 -9.34 8.76
C GLY A 16 12.07 -10.28 7.58
N THR A 17 12.09 -9.77 6.34
CA THR A 17 11.98 -10.60 5.14
C THR A 17 12.64 -9.91 3.94
N TYR A 18 13.17 -10.71 3.01
CA TYR A 18 13.64 -10.23 1.71
C TYR A 18 12.50 -10.06 0.69
N ILE A 19 11.27 -10.42 1.05
CA ILE A 19 10.10 -10.25 0.18
C ILE A 19 9.68 -8.78 0.17
N HIS A 20 10.01 -8.09 -0.90
CA HIS A 20 9.47 -6.77 -1.19
C HIS A 20 7.97 -6.85 -1.53
N GLY A 21 7.21 -5.81 -1.21
CA GLY A 21 5.78 -5.73 -1.55
C GLY A 21 4.86 -6.67 -0.77
N ILE A 22 5.34 -7.36 0.29
CA ILE A 22 4.51 -8.26 1.11
C ILE A 22 3.27 -7.55 1.69
N PHE A 23 3.36 -6.25 1.95
CA PHE A 23 2.25 -5.42 2.43
C PHE A 23 1.29 -4.97 1.33
N ASP A 24 1.61 -5.11 0.05
CA ASP A 24 0.66 -4.86 -1.05
C ASP A 24 -0.41 -5.97 -1.09
N ASN A 25 -0.09 -7.15 -0.54
CA ASN A 25 -1.07 -8.20 -0.32
C ASN A 25 -2.05 -7.79 0.80
N ASP A 26 -3.26 -7.47 0.39
CA ASP A 26 -4.37 -7.09 1.27
C ASP A 26 -4.64 -8.07 2.40
N ALA A 27 -4.62 -9.37 2.12
CA ALA A 27 -4.91 -10.39 3.12
C ALA A 27 -3.83 -10.40 4.20
N PHE A 28 -2.56 -10.38 3.79
CA PHE A 28 -1.43 -10.30 4.72
C PHE A 28 -1.47 -9.01 5.53
N ARG A 29 -1.58 -7.85 4.87
CA ARG A 29 -1.61 -6.53 5.52
C ARG A 29 -2.75 -6.43 6.54
N LYS A 30 -3.96 -6.86 6.17
CA LYS A 30 -5.14 -6.85 7.07
C LYS A 30 -4.96 -7.79 8.25
N ALA A 31 -4.47 -9.01 8.02
CA ALA A 31 -4.20 -9.97 9.09
C ALA A 31 -3.16 -9.44 10.08
N PHE A 32 -2.04 -8.92 9.57
CA PHE A 32 -0.98 -8.33 10.39
C PHE A 32 -1.49 -7.11 11.19
N MET A 33 -2.22 -6.20 10.56
CA MET A 33 -2.80 -5.04 11.26
C MET A 33 -3.80 -5.46 12.34
N ASN A 34 -4.63 -6.47 12.09
CA ASN A 34 -5.56 -7.00 13.10
C ASN A 34 -4.82 -7.68 14.27
N HIS A 35 -3.73 -8.40 14.01
CA HIS A 35 -2.85 -8.92 15.06
C HIS A 35 -2.32 -7.81 15.96
N LEU A 36 -1.79 -6.73 15.37
CA LEU A 36 -1.30 -5.56 16.12
C LEU A 36 -2.41 -4.85 16.90
N ARG A 37 -3.64 -4.78 16.35
CA ARG A 37 -4.80 -4.20 17.04
C ARG A 37 -5.16 -5.00 18.28
N LEU A 38 -5.24 -6.34 18.16
CA LEU A 38 -5.53 -7.24 19.27
C LEU A 38 -4.49 -7.11 20.38
N LYS A 39 -3.20 -7.08 20.02
CA LYS A 39 -2.10 -6.86 20.98
C LYS A 39 -2.22 -5.53 21.73
N LYS A 40 -2.81 -4.51 21.10
CA LYS A 40 -3.10 -3.20 21.69
C LYS A 40 -4.47 -3.11 22.37
N GLY A 41 -5.18 -4.22 22.56
CA GLY A 41 -6.51 -4.25 23.19
C GLY A 41 -7.63 -3.64 22.35
N ARG A 42 -7.45 -3.54 21.03
CA ARG A 42 -8.44 -2.99 20.09
C ARG A 42 -9.11 -4.11 19.30
N SER A 43 -10.41 -3.98 19.06
CA SER A 43 -11.17 -4.92 18.24
C SER A 43 -10.64 -4.96 16.80
N PRO A 44 -10.58 -6.15 16.16
CA PRO A 44 -10.25 -6.26 14.73
C PRO A 44 -11.19 -5.45 13.85
N VAL A 45 -10.71 -4.98 12.70
CA VAL A 45 -11.58 -4.43 11.65
C VAL A 45 -12.05 -5.60 10.79
N SER A 46 -13.37 -5.77 10.67
CA SER A 46 -13.93 -6.79 9.79
C SER A 46 -13.76 -6.38 8.33
N ALA A 47 -13.57 -7.37 7.44
CA ALA A 47 -13.45 -7.12 6.00
C ALA A 47 -14.70 -6.43 5.38
N ARG A 48 -15.82 -6.38 6.12
CA ARG A 48 -17.06 -5.70 5.73
C ARG A 48 -17.17 -4.26 6.23
N ALA A 49 -16.48 -3.89 7.32
CA ALA A 49 -16.63 -2.56 7.93
C ALA A 49 -15.88 -1.45 7.18
N SER A 50 -14.96 -1.82 6.28
CA SER A 50 -14.30 -0.90 5.35
C SER A 50 -14.91 -0.95 3.95
N MET A 51 -16.15 -1.42 3.81
CA MET A 51 -16.90 -1.30 2.56
C MET A 51 -17.43 0.13 2.43
N ASP A 52 -16.56 1.06 2.08
CA ASP A 52 -17.02 2.20 1.29
C ASP A 52 -17.41 1.63 -0.09
N GLU A 53 -18.55 2.03 -0.65
CA GLU A 53 -19.21 1.36 -1.78
C GLU A 53 -18.36 1.36 -3.09
N GLY A 54 -17.19 2.01 -3.10
CA GLY A 54 -16.17 1.94 -4.15
C GLY A 54 -14.97 1.01 -3.89
N GLU A 55 -14.80 0.46 -2.68
CA GLU A 55 -13.64 -0.34 -2.25
C GLU A 55 -13.81 -1.85 -2.51
N THR A 56 -14.47 -2.23 -3.61
CA THR A 56 -14.54 -3.64 -4.07
C THR A 56 -13.23 -4.10 -4.73
N ARG A 57 -12.12 -3.36 -4.55
CA ARG A 57 -10.82 -3.71 -5.11
C ARG A 57 -9.98 -4.38 -4.05
N ILE A 58 -9.70 -5.67 -4.25
CA ILE A 58 -8.67 -6.41 -3.53
C ILE A 58 -7.33 -5.82 -3.99
N GLY A 59 -6.72 -4.95 -3.19
CA GLY A 59 -5.43 -4.33 -3.50
C GLY A 59 -5.45 -2.80 -3.57
N ILE A 60 -4.28 -2.22 -3.82
CA ILE A 60 -4.09 -0.79 -4.04
C ILE A 60 -4.74 -0.40 -5.37
N ASP A 61 -5.59 0.62 -5.36
CA ASP A 61 -6.10 1.26 -6.58
C ASP A 61 -5.03 2.21 -7.14
N TRP A 62 -4.09 1.63 -7.88
CA TRP A 62 -2.96 2.36 -8.45
C TRP A 62 -3.41 3.49 -9.38
N ASP A 63 -4.51 3.32 -10.12
CA ASP A 63 -5.05 4.35 -11.01
C ASP A 63 -5.45 5.60 -10.21
N ARG A 64 -6.10 5.41 -9.07
CA ARG A 64 -6.43 6.52 -8.17
C ARG A 64 -5.19 7.24 -7.66
N GLU A 65 -4.16 6.51 -7.24
CA GLU A 65 -2.92 7.13 -6.74
C GLU A 65 -2.12 7.82 -7.86
N TYR A 66 -2.09 7.25 -9.07
CA TYR A 66 -1.52 7.90 -10.25
C TYR A 66 -2.27 9.18 -10.63
N ASN A 67 -3.60 9.18 -10.53
CA ASN A 67 -4.39 10.37 -10.77
C ASN A 67 -4.09 11.49 -9.76
N LYS A 68 -3.89 11.16 -8.47
CA LYS A 68 -3.45 12.14 -7.47
C LYS A 68 -2.07 12.71 -7.80
N LEU A 69 -1.10 11.86 -8.13
CA LEU A 69 0.23 12.31 -8.53
C LEU A 69 0.18 13.20 -9.78
N ALA A 70 -0.58 12.77 -10.80
CA ALA A 70 -0.75 13.54 -12.02
C ALA A 70 -1.43 14.89 -11.77
N ALA A 71 -2.36 14.97 -10.82
CA ALA A 71 -2.97 16.24 -10.42
C ALA A 71 -1.95 17.19 -9.77
N ILE A 72 -1.08 16.68 -8.90
CA ILE A 72 0.01 17.45 -8.28
C ILE A 72 0.99 17.96 -9.34
N VAL A 73 1.36 17.12 -10.31
CA VAL A 73 2.25 17.52 -11.40
C VAL A 73 1.61 18.64 -12.23
N ARG A 74 0.36 18.47 -12.67
CA ARG A 74 -0.34 19.48 -13.50
C ARG A 74 -0.54 20.81 -12.79
N SER A 75 -0.64 20.82 -11.46
CA SER A 75 -0.82 22.07 -10.69
C SER A 75 0.50 22.81 -10.39
N ASN A 76 1.65 22.15 -10.53
CA ASN A 76 2.95 22.71 -10.16
C ASN A 76 3.95 22.79 -11.33
N VAL A 77 3.62 22.23 -12.49
CA VAL A 77 4.48 22.22 -13.68
C VAL A 77 3.77 22.91 -14.83
N ASP A 78 4.49 23.74 -15.58
CA ASP A 78 4.02 24.26 -16.86
C ASP A 78 3.96 23.10 -17.87
N MET A 79 2.76 22.54 -18.00
CA MET A 79 2.52 21.41 -18.87
C MET A 79 2.73 21.75 -20.34
N ASN A 80 2.44 22.99 -20.76
CA ASN A 80 2.68 23.41 -22.13
C ASN A 80 4.18 23.38 -22.43
N LYS A 81 4.99 23.94 -21.53
CA LYS A 81 6.44 23.92 -21.70
C LYS A 81 7.03 22.50 -21.64
N LEU A 82 6.49 21.64 -20.78
CA LEU A 82 6.85 20.23 -20.73
C LEU A 82 6.57 19.55 -22.07
N TYR A 83 5.39 19.77 -22.66
CA TYR A 83 5.02 19.18 -23.94
C TYR A 83 5.86 19.73 -25.10
N GLU A 84 6.21 21.01 -25.11
CA GLU A 84 7.18 21.59 -26.05
C GLU A 84 8.51 20.82 -26.01
N ILE A 85 9.06 20.61 -24.80
CA ILE A 85 10.32 19.89 -24.59
C ILE A 85 10.21 18.42 -25.05
N VAL A 86 9.15 17.72 -24.66
CA VAL A 86 8.95 16.30 -25.00
C VAL A 86 8.74 16.10 -26.50
N ASN A 87 8.04 17.02 -27.16
CA ASN A 87 7.72 16.91 -28.57
C ASN A 87 8.78 17.55 -29.48
N GLY A 88 9.75 18.28 -28.92
CA GLY A 88 10.82 18.94 -29.68
C GLY A 88 10.34 20.13 -30.53
N THR A 89 9.27 20.79 -30.09
CA THR A 89 8.66 21.98 -30.72
C THR A 89 8.69 23.14 -29.75
#